data_AF-A0A103YJ72-F1
#
_entry.id   AF-A0A103YJ72-F1
#
_cell.length_a   1.000
_cell.length_b   1.000
_cell.length_c   1.000
_cell.angle_alpha   90.00
_cell.angle_beta   90.00
_cell.angle_gamma   90.00
#
_symmetry.space_group_name_H-M   'P 1'
#
loop_
_entity.id
_entity.type
_entity.pdbx_description
1 polymer ?
#
loop_
_entity_poly.entity_id
_entity_poly.type
_entity_poly.pdbx_seq_one_letter_code
_entity_poly.pdbx_strand_id
1 'polypeptide(L)'
;MSTIKAVKARQIFDSRGNPTVEVDVSLSDGTLARAAVPSGASTGIYEALELRDGGSDYLGKGVLKAVENVNAIIGPALIGKDPTEQTKIDNFMVQELDGTVNEWGWCKQKLGANAILAVSLAVCKAGASVKKIPLYKHIANLAGNKTLVLPVPAFNVINGGSHAGNKLAMQEFMILPVGASSFKEAMKMGVEVYHNLKSVIKKKYGQDATNVGDEGGFAPNIQDNKEGLELLKTAIAKAGYTGKVNQIGSVTESIEAVRMSKRAGWGVMASHRSGETEDTFIADLSVGLSTLLRIEEELGSAAVYAGAKFRAPVEPY
;
A
#
# COMPACT_ATOMS: atom_id res chain seq x y z
N MET A 1 26.10 9.15 -17.03
CA MET A 1 25.10 8.14 -16.62
C MET A 1 25.52 7.67 -15.24
N SER A 2 24.62 7.72 -14.25
CA SER A 2 24.94 7.30 -12.88
C SER A 2 24.71 5.80 -12.75
N THR A 3 25.49 5.14 -11.92
CA THR A 3 25.49 3.67 -11.77
C THR A 3 25.46 3.30 -10.30
N ILE A 4 24.89 2.13 -9.99
CA ILE A 4 24.88 1.59 -8.63
C ILE A 4 26.32 1.37 -8.15
N LYS A 5 26.68 2.04 -7.05
CA LYS A 5 28.01 1.97 -6.42
C LYS A 5 28.01 1.05 -5.20
N ALA A 6 26.91 1.04 -4.44
CA ALA A 6 26.71 0.14 -3.32
C ALA A 6 25.22 -0.10 -3.07
N VAL A 7 24.90 -1.27 -2.53
CA VAL A 7 23.60 -1.59 -1.94
C VAL A 7 23.86 -2.11 -0.53
N LYS A 8 23.13 -1.62 0.47
CA LYS A 8 23.26 -2.05 1.87
C LYS A 8 21.90 -2.19 2.53
N ALA A 9 21.66 -3.36 3.12
CA ALA A 9 20.47 -3.63 3.90
C ALA A 9 20.72 -3.54 5.40
N ARG A 10 19.66 -3.24 6.15
CA ARG A 10 19.58 -3.31 7.61
C ARG A 10 18.20 -3.79 8.05
N GLN A 11 18.12 -4.26 9.29
CA GLN A 11 16.86 -4.56 9.96
C GLN A 11 16.34 -3.29 10.65
N ILE A 12 15.08 -2.94 10.39
CA ILE A 12 14.31 -1.90 11.10
C ILE A 12 13.04 -2.54 11.70
N PHE A 13 12.09 -1.73 12.20
CA PHE A 13 10.83 -2.20 12.77
C PHE A 13 9.62 -1.59 12.04
N ASP A 14 8.59 -2.39 11.83
CA ASP A 14 7.31 -1.97 11.25
C ASP A 14 6.37 -1.31 12.30
N SER A 15 5.22 -0.80 11.83
CA SER A 15 4.17 -0.16 12.66
C SER A 15 3.64 -1.02 13.82
N ARG A 16 3.86 -2.33 13.78
CA ARG A 16 3.46 -3.32 14.78
C ARG A 16 4.65 -3.79 15.64
N GLY A 17 5.82 -3.20 15.49
CA GLY A 17 7.05 -3.54 16.21
C GLY A 17 7.71 -4.84 15.79
N ASN A 18 7.38 -5.40 14.61
CA ASN A 18 8.08 -6.58 14.08
C ASN A 18 9.26 -6.14 13.22
N PRO A 19 10.34 -6.93 13.13
CA PRO A 19 11.43 -6.65 12.22
C PRO A 19 10.98 -6.56 10.75
N THR A 20 11.60 -5.67 9.98
CA THR A 20 11.50 -5.65 8.51
C THR A 20 12.79 -5.14 7.85
N VAL A 21 12.89 -5.26 6.53
CA VAL A 21 14.10 -4.94 5.75
C VAL A 21 14.04 -3.50 5.25
N GLU A 22 15.12 -2.75 5.45
CA GLU A 22 15.38 -1.47 4.80
C GLU A 22 16.67 -1.57 3.96
N VAL A 23 16.67 -0.95 2.77
CA VAL A 23 17.79 -0.93 1.83
C VAL A 23 18.16 0.50 1.42
N ASP A 24 19.46 0.78 1.48
CA ASP A 24 20.10 1.93 0.86
C ASP A 24 20.78 1.52 -0.46
N VAL A 25 20.49 2.27 -1.53
CA VAL A 25 21.21 2.22 -2.82
C VAL A 25 21.99 3.53 -2.98
N SER A 26 23.31 3.45 -2.99
CA SER A 26 24.21 4.57 -3.28
C SER A 26 24.66 4.52 -4.74
N LEU A 27 24.65 5.66 -5.43
CA LEU A 27 25.12 5.78 -6.81
C LEU A 27 26.52 6.40 -6.94
N SER A 28 27.09 6.33 -8.14
CA SER A 28 28.41 6.88 -8.46
C SER A 28 28.48 8.42 -8.46
N ASP A 29 27.35 9.12 -8.61
CA ASP A 29 27.24 10.59 -8.45
C ASP A 29 27.00 11.06 -6.99
N GLY A 30 26.93 10.13 -6.04
CA GLY A 30 26.66 10.42 -4.63
C GLY A 30 25.18 10.43 -4.24
N THR A 31 24.25 10.21 -5.18
CA THR A 31 22.83 10.01 -4.86
C THR A 31 22.66 8.83 -3.91
N LEU A 32 21.83 9.01 -2.88
CA LEU A 32 21.41 7.95 -1.97
C LEU A 32 19.88 7.82 -2.07
N ALA A 33 19.41 6.62 -2.40
CA ALA A 33 18.00 6.27 -2.38
C ALA A 33 17.75 5.19 -1.33
N ARG A 34 16.66 5.30 -0.58
CA ARG A 34 16.31 4.39 0.51
C ARG A 34 14.90 3.86 0.33
N ALA A 35 14.70 2.57 0.59
CA ALA A 35 13.37 2.00 0.70
C ALA A 35 13.27 0.94 1.81
N ALA A 36 12.10 0.87 2.43
CA ALA A 36 11.72 -0.17 3.37
C ALA A 36 10.52 -0.98 2.84
N VAL A 37 10.35 -2.21 3.33
CA VAL A 37 9.23 -3.07 2.92
C VAL A 37 8.23 -3.31 4.05
N PRO A 38 6.92 -3.29 3.76
CA PRO A 38 5.90 -3.58 4.75
C PRO A 38 5.73 -5.09 4.99
N SER A 39 5.21 -5.47 6.16
CA SER A 39 4.97 -6.86 6.56
C SER A 39 3.48 -7.23 6.52
N GLY A 40 3.19 -8.47 6.11
CA GLY A 40 1.84 -9.04 6.13
C GLY A 40 1.46 -9.65 7.49
N ALA A 41 0.19 -9.97 7.67
CA ALA A 41 -0.30 -10.88 8.71
C ALA A 41 -0.66 -12.27 8.13
N SER A 42 -1.15 -12.30 6.90
CA SER A 42 -1.62 -13.51 6.20
C SER A 42 -0.52 -14.11 5.34
N THR A 43 -0.28 -15.41 5.46
CA THR A 43 0.64 -16.18 4.61
C THR A 43 -0.13 -17.06 3.63
N GLY A 44 -0.26 -16.59 2.38
CA GLY A 44 -0.90 -17.36 1.31
C GLY A 44 0.08 -18.32 0.62
N ILE A 45 -0.36 -19.55 0.30
CA ILE A 45 0.46 -20.54 -0.46
C ILE A 45 0.81 -20.09 -1.88
N TYR A 46 0.15 -19.05 -2.38
CA TYR A 46 0.34 -18.46 -3.71
C TYR A 46 1.22 -17.20 -3.69
N GLU A 47 1.58 -16.68 -2.50
CA GLU A 47 2.32 -15.42 -2.38
C GLU A 47 3.83 -15.61 -2.57
N ALA A 48 4.52 -14.54 -2.96
CA ALA A 48 5.98 -14.51 -2.92
C ALA A 48 6.44 -14.53 -1.45
N LEU A 49 7.36 -15.43 -1.11
CA LEU A 49 7.61 -15.77 0.28
C LEU A 49 8.54 -14.77 0.95
N GLU A 50 8.08 -14.18 2.06
CA GLU A 50 8.93 -13.39 2.94
C GLU A 50 9.95 -14.30 3.63
N LEU A 51 11.24 -13.93 3.59
CA LEU A 51 12.27 -14.67 4.32
C LEU A 51 12.39 -14.14 5.75
N ARG A 52 12.05 -15.00 6.71
CA ARG A 52 12.18 -14.80 8.16
C ARG A 52 13.26 -15.71 8.74
N ASP A 53 13.85 -15.29 9.85
CA ASP A 53 14.94 -16.02 10.51
C ASP A 53 14.47 -17.30 11.20
N GLY A 54 13.27 -17.29 11.80
CA GLY A 54 12.84 -18.33 12.73
C GLY A 54 13.61 -18.27 14.06
N GLY A 55 13.44 -19.28 14.92
CA GLY A 55 14.09 -19.34 16.23
C GLY A 55 13.39 -18.49 17.30
N SER A 56 14.13 -18.15 18.37
CA SER A 56 13.63 -17.40 19.53
C SER A 56 13.47 -15.90 19.27
N ASP A 57 14.37 -15.33 18.48
CA ASP A 57 14.58 -13.89 18.44
C ASP A 57 13.44 -13.21 17.70
N TYR A 58 12.88 -12.16 18.31
CA TYR A 58 11.66 -11.49 17.84
C TYR A 58 10.50 -12.45 17.55
N LEU A 59 10.36 -13.54 18.34
CA LEU A 59 9.37 -14.60 18.14
C LEU A 59 9.52 -15.29 16.77
N GLY A 60 10.75 -15.43 16.29
CA GLY A 60 11.10 -16.00 14.98
C GLY A 60 10.91 -15.04 13.80
N LYS A 61 10.55 -13.78 14.05
CA LYS A 61 10.27 -12.77 13.02
C LYS A 61 11.50 -11.95 12.61
N GLY A 62 12.70 -12.28 13.05
CA GLY A 62 13.93 -11.65 12.54
C GLY A 62 14.02 -11.70 11.00
N VAL A 63 14.76 -10.77 10.40
CA VAL A 63 14.99 -10.70 8.95
C VAL A 63 16.49 -10.63 8.59
N LEU A 64 17.38 -11.04 9.49
CA LEU A 64 18.82 -10.98 9.29
C LEU A 64 19.28 -11.84 8.10
N LYS A 65 18.62 -12.96 7.80
CA LYS A 65 18.86 -13.75 6.57
C LYS A 65 18.55 -12.96 5.30
N ALA A 66 17.45 -12.20 5.29
CA ALA A 66 17.07 -11.36 4.16
C ALA A 66 18.05 -10.18 4.00
N VAL A 67 18.46 -9.57 5.11
CA VAL A 67 19.50 -8.52 5.16
C VAL A 67 20.84 -9.03 4.63
N GLU A 68 21.25 -10.24 5.02
CA GLU A 68 22.50 -10.86 4.55
C GLU A 68 22.42 -11.21 3.06
N ASN A 69 21.30 -11.74 2.58
CA ASN A 69 21.08 -11.97 1.15
C ASN A 69 21.23 -10.69 0.31
N VAL A 70 20.75 -9.54 0.81
CA VAL A 70 21.01 -8.25 0.14
C VAL A 70 22.50 -7.88 0.22
N ASN A 71 23.11 -7.95 1.40
CA ASN A 71 24.47 -7.46 1.63
C ASN A 71 25.57 -8.29 0.97
N ALA A 72 25.39 -9.60 0.88
CA ALA A 72 26.39 -10.56 0.38
C ALA A 72 26.13 -11.06 -1.05
N ILE A 73 24.88 -11.06 -1.52
CA ILE A 73 24.51 -11.62 -2.83
C ILE A 73 24.01 -10.53 -3.78
N ILE A 74 22.87 -9.89 -3.47
CA ILE A 74 22.22 -8.96 -4.40
C ILE A 74 23.10 -7.71 -4.62
N GLY A 75 23.57 -7.11 -3.53
CA GLY A 75 24.32 -5.85 -3.57
C GLY A 75 25.57 -5.92 -4.44
N PRO A 76 26.50 -6.87 -4.23
CA PRO A 76 27.65 -7.08 -5.10
C PRO A 76 27.26 -7.32 -6.57
N ALA A 77 26.19 -8.07 -6.82
CA ALA A 77 25.73 -8.41 -8.17
C ALA A 77 25.07 -7.24 -8.92
N LEU A 78 24.66 -6.17 -8.23
CA LEU A 78 24.09 -4.97 -8.86
C LEU A 78 25.10 -3.82 -9.10
N ILE A 79 26.33 -3.90 -8.58
CA ILE A 79 27.35 -2.87 -8.77
C ILE A 79 27.60 -2.63 -10.27
N GLY A 80 27.66 -1.36 -10.67
CA GLY A 80 27.90 -0.92 -12.04
C GLY A 80 26.65 -0.89 -12.94
N LYS A 81 25.51 -1.46 -12.53
CA LYS A 81 24.26 -1.39 -13.31
C LYS A 81 23.64 0.01 -13.27
N ASP A 82 22.93 0.38 -14.34
CA ASP A 82 22.16 1.62 -14.44
C ASP A 82 20.84 1.47 -13.66
N PRO A 83 20.56 2.27 -12.61
CA PRO A 83 19.34 2.15 -11.82
C PRO A 83 18.07 2.57 -12.58
N THR A 84 18.19 3.17 -13.77
CA THR A 84 17.04 3.53 -14.60
C THR A 84 16.47 2.35 -15.41
N GLU A 85 17.19 1.23 -15.46
CA GLU A 85 16.87 -0.01 -16.17
C GLU A 85 16.09 -1.00 -15.29
N GLN A 86 15.05 -0.50 -14.62
CA GLN A 86 14.26 -1.19 -13.58
C GLN A 86 13.93 -2.65 -13.95
N THR A 87 13.28 -2.87 -15.09
CA THR A 87 12.86 -4.21 -15.55
C THR A 87 14.02 -5.18 -15.73
N LYS A 88 15.21 -4.70 -16.16
CA LYS A 88 16.40 -5.55 -16.31
C LYS A 88 16.97 -5.93 -14.94
N ILE A 89 16.96 -5.00 -13.98
CA ILE A 89 17.42 -5.26 -12.60
C ILE A 89 16.49 -6.21 -11.87
N ASP A 90 15.17 -6.00 -11.95
CA ASP A 90 14.18 -6.88 -11.33
C ASP A 90 14.22 -8.29 -11.91
N ASN A 91 14.29 -8.43 -13.24
CA ASN A 91 14.43 -9.74 -13.89
C ASN A 91 15.74 -10.43 -13.49
N PHE A 92 16.86 -9.71 -13.43
CA PHE A 92 18.14 -10.25 -12.97
C PHE A 92 18.05 -10.77 -11.53
N MET A 93 17.43 -10.02 -10.61
CA MET A 93 17.26 -10.48 -9.22
C MET A 93 16.35 -11.72 -9.12
N VAL A 94 15.22 -11.72 -9.84
CA VAL A 94 14.20 -12.78 -9.71
C VAL A 94 14.58 -14.05 -10.48
N GLN A 95 15.06 -13.91 -11.72
CA GLN A 95 15.25 -15.04 -12.63
C GLN A 95 16.67 -15.64 -12.54
N GLU A 96 17.70 -14.80 -12.36
CA GLU A 96 19.10 -15.23 -12.37
C GLU A 96 19.69 -15.40 -10.96
N LEU A 97 19.47 -14.45 -10.05
CA LEU A 97 20.03 -14.53 -8.69
C LEU A 97 19.22 -15.43 -7.75
N ASP A 98 17.89 -15.30 -7.75
CA ASP A 98 17.00 -16.15 -6.96
C ASP A 98 16.69 -17.47 -7.69
N GLY A 99 16.01 -17.39 -8.83
CA GLY A 99 15.72 -18.53 -9.70
C GLY A 99 14.67 -19.52 -9.17
N THR A 100 14.02 -19.25 -8.03
CA THR A 100 13.04 -20.18 -7.44
C THR A 100 11.63 -19.99 -8.00
N VAL A 101 11.00 -21.11 -8.36
CA VAL A 101 9.64 -21.18 -8.89
C VAL A 101 8.79 -22.17 -8.09
N ASN A 102 7.49 -21.87 -8.01
CA ASN A 102 6.45 -22.82 -7.65
C ASN A 102 5.51 -23.05 -8.85
N GLU A 103 4.43 -23.80 -8.67
CA GLU A 103 3.42 -24.09 -9.71
C GLU A 103 2.77 -22.83 -10.33
N TRP A 104 2.92 -21.67 -9.68
CA TRP A 104 2.28 -20.40 -10.02
C TRP A 104 3.28 -19.33 -10.50
N GLY A 105 4.58 -19.65 -10.56
CA GLY A 105 5.65 -18.77 -11.04
C GLY A 105 6.73 -18.47 -9.99
N TRP A 106 7.39 -17.31 -10.13
CA TRP A 106 8.58 -16.94 -9.35
C TRP A 106 8.26 -16.66 -7.86
N CYS A 107 8.54 -17.63 -6.98
CA CYS A 107 8.18 -17.58 -5.55
C CYS A 107 9.18 -16.82 -4.67
N LYS A 108 10.41 -16.57 -5.16
CA LYS A 108 11.44 -15.72 -4.51
C LYS A 108 11.91 -16.26 -3.14
N GLN A 109 11.89 -17.58 -2.98
CA GLN A 109 12.12 -18.29 -1.72
C GLN A 109 13.60 -18.30 -1.29
N LYS A 110 14.55 -18.23 -2.23
CA LYS A 110 15.98 -18.34 -1.92
C LYS A 110 16.54 -17.05 -1.33
N LEU A 111 16.23 -15.91 -1.97
CA LEU A 111 16.70 -14.59 -1.52
C LEU A 111 15.70 -13.93 -0.55
N GLY A 112 14.42 -14.25 -0.67
CA GLY A 112 13.33 -13.63 0.08
C GLY A 112 12.65 -12.51 -0.71
N ALA A 113 11.32 -12.54 -0.76
CA ALA A 113 10.53 -11.50 -1.44
C ALA A 113 10.74 -10.11 -0.81
N ASN A 114 10.94 -10.05 0.52
CA ASN A 114 11.29 -8.84 1.25
C ASN A 114 12.66 -8.26 0.84
N ALA A 115 13.68 -9.11 0.68
CA ALA A 115 15.01 -8.69 0.21
C ALA A 115 14.96 -8.11 -1.21
N ILE A 116 14.34 -8.84 -2.15
CA ILE A 116 14.23 -8.42 -3.56
C ILE A 116 13.41 -7.13 -3.68
N LEU A 117 12.27 -7.05 -2.98
CA LEU A 117 11.40 -5.88 -3.04
C LEU A 117 12.11 -4.64 -2.47
N ALA A 118 12.78 -4.73 -1.31
CA ALA A 118 13.47 -3.58 -0.72
C ALA A 118 14.54 -2.98 -1.66
N VAL A 119 15.30 -3.85 -2.35
CA VAL A 119 16.27 -3.42 -3.37
C VAL A 119 15.55 -2.82 -4.59
N SER A 120 14.50 -3.46 -5.10
CA SER A 120 13.72 -3.00 -6.26
C SER A 120 13.13 -1.59 -6.04
N LEU A 121 12.54 -1.34 -4.87
CA LEU A 121 11.98 -0.04 -4.48
C LEU A 121 13.06 1.05 -4.38
N ALA A 122 14.22 0.73 -3.78
CA ALA A 122 15.34 1.65 -3.66
C ALA A 122 15.99 1.96 -5.02
N VAL A 123 16.10 0.97 -5.92
CA VAL A 123 16.55 1.15 -7.30
C VAL A 123 15.58 2.05 -8.08
N CYS A 124 14.26 1.88 -7.94
CA CYS A 124 13.27 2.73 -8.59
C CYS A 124 13.39 4.20 -8.13
N LYS A 125 13.54 4.44 -6.82
CA LYS A 125 13.84 5.78 -6.25
C LYS A 125 15.15 6.37 -6.80
N ALA A 126 16.19 5.55 -6.96
CA ALA A 126 17.45 5.95 -7.58
C ALA A 126 17.27 6.30 -9.07
N GLY A 127 16.52 5.51 -9.83
CA GLY A 127 16.22 5.74 -11.25
C GLY A 127 15.44 7.05 -11.49
N ALA A 128 14.50 7.38 -10.60
CA ALA A 128 13.78 8.65 -10.62
C ALA A 128 14.74 9.84 -10.40
N SER A 129 15.61 9.73 -9.40
CA SER A 129 16.64 10.74 -9.08
C SER A 129 17.62 10.97 -10.24
N VAL A 130 18.11 9.90 -10.89
CA VAL A 130 18.99 9.99 -12.07
C VAL A 130 18.30 10.68 -13.24
N LYS A 131 17.01 10.38 -13.47
CA LYS A 131 16.18 11.05 -14.48
C LYS A 131 15.75 12.47 -14.09
N LYS A 132 16.04 12.90 -12.84
CA LYS A 132 15.62 14.20 -12.27
C LYS A 132 14.11 14.44 -12.41
N ILE A 133 13.33 13.39 -12.19
CA ILE A 133 11.86 13.44 -12.20
C ILE A 133 11.32 12.89 -10.87
N PRO A 134 10.10 13.29 -10.48
CA PRO A 134 9.41 12.71 -9.32
C PRO A 134 9.18 11.21 -9.50
N LEU A 135 9.09 10.48 -8.39
CA LEU A 135 8.99 9.03 -8.41
C LEU A 135 7.71 8.55 -9.10
N TYR A 136 6.54 9.14 -8.82
CA TYR A 136 5.29 8.84 -9.53
C TYR A 136 5.42 8.97 -11.05
N LYS A 137 6.18 9.98 -11.53
CA LYS A 137 6.40 10.20 -12.97
C LYS A 137 7.38 9.19 -13.54
N HIS A 138 8.36 8.74 -12.76
CA HIS A 138 9.22 7.63 -13.16
C HIS A 138 8.43 6.33 -13.30
N ILE A 139 7.57 6.02 -12.34
CA ILE A 139 6.69 4.84 -12.35
C ILE A 139 5.72 4.90 -13.53
N ALA A 140 5.09 6.04 -13.80
CA ALA A 140 4.23 6.22 -14.97
C ALA A 140 4.97 5.95 -16.29
N ASN A 141 6.20 6.46 -16.44
CA ASN A 141 7.03 6.18 -17.61
C ASN A 141 7.39 4.69 -17.75
N LEU A 142 7.58 3.97 -16.64
CA LEU A 142 7.81 2.51 -16.66
C LEU A 142 6.54 1.72 -17.03
N ALA A 143 5.36 2.20 -16.62
CA ALA A 143 4.07 1.60 -16.94
C ALA A 143 3.53 1.98 -18.34
N GLY A 144 4.12 2.98 -19.01
CA GLY A 144 3.59 3.53 -20.26
C GLY A 144 2.44 4.53 -20.09
N ASN A 145 2.13 4.92 -18.85
CA ASN A 145 1.03 5.81 -18.51
C ASN A 145 1.33 7.27 -18.88
N LYS A 146 0.49 7.85 -19.75
CA LYS A 146 0.61 9.24 -20.22
C LYS A 146 -0.17 10.24 -19.36
N THR A 147 -1.27 9.78 -18.77
CA THR A 147 -2.16 10.57 -17.91
C THR A 147 -1.98 10.08 -16.48
N LEU A 148 -1.84 11.02 -15.54
CA LEU A 148 -1.75 10.73 -14.12
C LEU A 148 -3.10 11.04 -13.48
N VAL A 149 -3.61 10.13 -12.66
CA VAL A 149 -4.88 10.30 -11.98
C VAL A 149 -4.69 10.32 -10.47
N LEU A 150 -5.30 11.32 -9.86
CA LEU A 150 -5.41 11.44 -8.42
C LEU A 150 -6.49 10.51 -7.87
N PRO A 151 -6.22 9.77 -6.80
CA PRO A 151 -7.08 8.66 -6.41
C PRO A 151 -8.12 8.97 -5.35
N VAL A 152 -9.24 8.22 -5.34
CA VAL A 152 -10.14 8.16 -4.18
C VAL A 152 -9.46 7.36 -3.04
N PRO A 153 -9.18 7.96 -1.88
CA PRO A 153 -8.66 7.22 -0.73
C PRO A 153 -9.76 6.33 -0.12
N ALA A 154 -9.41 5.08 0.22
CA ALA A 154 -10.25 4.19 1.01
C ALA A 154 -9.74 4.18 2.46
N PHE A 155 -10.42 4.90 3.35
CA PHE A 155 -10.00 4.97 4.75
C PHE A 155 -10.63 3.82 5.54
N ASN A 156 -9.80 2.92 6.09
CA ASN A 156 -10.26 1.99 7.11
C ASN A 156 -10.66 2.78 8.39
N VAL A 157 -11.85 2.51 8.92
CA VAL A 157 -12.43 3.25 10.04
C VAL A 157 -13.10 2.37 11.11
N ILE A 158 -13.47 1.13 10.81
CA ILE A 158 -13.94 0.14 11.79
C ILE A 158 -13.32 -1.23 11.46
N ASN A 159 -12.69 -1.84 12.46
CA ASN A 159 -12.04 -3.14 12.38
C ASN A 159 -12.94 -4.26 12.95
N GLY A 160 -12.78 -5.44 12.36
CA GLY A 160 -13.36 -6.71 12.77
C GLY A 160 -12.45 -7.87 12.40
N GLY A 161 -12.99 -9.10 12.39
CA GLY A 161 -12.27 -10.30 12.00
C GLY A 161 -10.95 -10.47 12.76
N SER A 162 -9.88 -10.84 12.05
CA SER A 162 -8.55 -11.01 12.64
C SER A 162 -7.90 -9.70 13.11
N HIS A 163 -8.46 -8.53 12.79
CA HIS A 163 -7.96 -7.21 13.17
C HIS A 163 -8.65 -6.62 14.42
N ALA A 164 -9.57 -7.36 15.07
CA ALA A 164 -10.22 -6.92 16.30
C ALA A 164 -10.65 -8.09 17.22
N GLY A 165 -10.64 -7.86 18.53
CA GLY A 165 -11.21 -8.79 19.53
C GLY A 165 -12.74 -8.75 19.66
N ASN A 166 -13.47 -8.31 18.64
CA ASN A 166 -14.93 -8.22 18.63
C ASN A 166 -15.56 -9.42 17.88
N LYS A 167 -16.89 -9.48 17.78
CA LYS A 167 -17.59 -10.57 17.06
C LYS A 167 -17.89 -10.26 15.59
N LEU A 168 -17.30 -9.20 15.05
CA LEU A 168 -17.59 -8.72 13.71
C LEU A 168 -16.91 -9.63 12.68
N ALA A 169 -17.68 -10.29 11.83
CA ALA A 169 -17.12 -11.24 10.86
C ALA A 169 -16.42 -10.56 9.67
N MET A 170 -16.78 -9.30 9.36
CA MET A 170 -16.11 -8.49 8.34
C MET A 170 -14.85 -7.84 8.94
N GLN A 171 -13.73 -7.95 8.23
CA GLN A 171 -12.41 -7.50 8.73
C GLN A 171 -12.28 -5.97 8.78
N GLU A 172 -12.77 -5.27 7.77
CA GLU A 172 -12.63 -3.82 7.61
C GLU A 172 -13.92 -3.20 7.07
N PHE A 173 -14.30 -2.03 7.59
CA PHE A 173 -15.26 -1.14 6.98
C PHE A 173 -14.55 0.15 6.61
N MET A 174 -14.60 0.48 5.32
CA MET A 174 -13.92 1.65 4.76
C MET A 174 -14.90 2.73 4.32
N ILE A 175 -14.46 3.99 4.36
CA ILE A 175 -15.17 5.13 3.74
C ILE A 175 -14.38 5.66 2.55
N LEU A 176 -15.09 5.92 1.44
CA LEU A 176 -14.52 6.41 0.18
C LEU A 176 -15.22 7.73 -0.22
N PRO A 177 -14.53 8.88 -0.22
CA PRO A 177 -15.10 10.19 -0.55
C PRO A 177 -15.17 10.41 -2.08
N VAL A 178 -15.96 9.58 -2.77
CA VAL A 178 -16.13 9.63 -4.24
C VAL A 178 -16.71 10.95 -4.76
N GLY A 179 -17.41 11.71 -3.91
CA GLY A 179 -18.01 13.02 -4.23
C GLY A 179 -17.13 14.23 -3.94
N ALA A 180 -15.85 14.02 -3.61
CA ALA A 180 -14.86 15.10 -3.52
C ALA A 180 -14.46 15.59 -4.92
N SER A 181 -14.06 16.86 -5.03
CA SER A 181 -13.52 17.47 -6.25
C SER A 181 -12.00 17.33 -6.39
N SER A 182 -11.31 17.02 -5.28
CA SER A 182 -9.85 16.95 -5.19
C SER A 182 -9.44 15.94 -4.11
N PHE A 183 -8.18 15.50 -4.13
CA PHE A 183 -7.63 14.62 -3.09
C PHE A 183 -7.56 15.32 -1.73
N LYS A 184 -7.25 16.61 -1.67
CA LYS A 184 -7.29 17.44 -0.46
C LYS A 184 -8.70 17.54 0.13
N GLU A 185 -9.74 17.69 -0.71
CA GLU A 185 -11.13 17.60 -0.23
C GLU A 185 -11.46 16.18 0.26
N ALA A 186 -11.01 15.15 -0.44
CA ALA A 186 -11.18 13.75 -0.05
C ALA A 186 -10.57 13.44 1.33
N MET A 187 -9.35 13.91 1.60
CA MET A 187 -8.71 13.83 2.91
C MET A 187 -9.48 14.58 3.98
N LYS A 188 -9.96 15.80 3.70
CA LYS A 188 -10.78 16.58 4.64
C LYS A 188 -12.05 15.80 5.01
N MET A 189 -12.77 15.27 4.01
CA MET A 189 -13.97 14.45 4.23
C MET A 189 -13.67 13.23 5.11
N GLY A 190 -12.59 12.49 4.82
CA GLY A 190 -12.18 11.32 5.61
C GLY A 190 -11.90 11.66 7.07
N VAL A 191 -11.09 12.70 7.32
CA VAL A 191 -10.71 13.17 8.66
C VAL A 191 -11.94 13.61 9.46
N GLU A 192 -12.82 14.42 8.88
CA GLU A 192 -14.02 14.92 9.57
C GLU A 192 -15.02 13.80 9.89
N VAL A 193 -15.20 12.82 8.98
CA VAL A 193 -16.03 11.63 9.26
C VAL A 193 -15.39 10.77 10.35
N TYR A 194 -14.07 10.55 10.32
CA TYR A 194 -13.35 9.74 11.31
C TYR A 194 -13.46 10.33 12.73
N HIS A 195 -13.30 11.64 12.91
CA HIS A 195 -13.47 12.27 14.23
C HIS A 195 -14.93 12.32 14.70
N ASN A 196 -15.89 12.45 13.77
CA ASN A 196 -17.31 12.29 14.10
C ASN A 196 -17.64 10.85 14.51
N LEU A 197 -17.07 9.85 13.82
CA LEU A 197 -17.20 8.44 14.16
C LEU A 197 -16.62 8.15 15.54
N LYS A 198 -15.41 8.65 15.86
CA LYS A 198 -14.82 8.56 17.20
C LYS A 198 -15.76 9.07 18.28
N SER A 199 -16.42 10.19 18.01
CA SER A 199 -17.38 10.82 18.93
C SER A 199 -18.69 10.05 19.07
N VAL A 200 -19.18 9.42 17.99
CA VAL A 200 -20.34 8.51 18.02
C VAL A 200 -20.02 7.24 18.80
N ILE A 201 -18.86 6.61 18.53
CA ILE A 201 -18.38 5.42 19.22
C ILE A 201 -18.18 5.70 20.70
N LYS A 202 -17.49 6.79 21.07
CA LYS A 202 -17.30 7.20 22.48
C LYS A 202 -18.62 7.32 23.23
N LYS A 203 -19.63 7.93 22.60
CA LYS A 203 -20.96 8.12 23.21
C LYS A 203 -21.72 6.81 23.40
N LYS A 204 -21.55 5.82 22.52
CA LYS A 204 -22.31 4.57 22.53
C LYS A 204 -21.64 3.42 23.28
N TYR A 205 -20.30 3.30 23.18
CA TYR A 205 -19.52 2.17 23.69
C TYR A 205 -18.47 2.56 24.74
N GLY A 206 -18.38 3.84 25.11
CA GLY A 206 -17.41 4.33 26.09
C GLY A 206 -16.06 4.73 25.48
N GLN A 207 -15.16 5.22 26.34
CA GLN A 207 -13.86 5.76 25.94
C GLN A 207 -12.95 4.71 25.30
N ASP A 208 -12.90 3.50 25.86
CA ASP A 208 -11.95 2.45 25.47
C ASP A 208 -12.22 1.89 24.06
N ALA A 209 -13.48 1.94 23.62
CA ALA A 209 -13.88 1.60 22.25
C ALA A 209 -13.34 2.59 21.19
N THR A 210 -12.71 3.70 21.61
CA THR A 210 -12.02 4.65 20.71
C THR A 210 -10.51 4.43 20.59
N ASN A 211 -10.01 3.35 21.18
CA ASN A 211 -8.70 2.79 20.83
C ASN A 211 -8.73 2.26 19.39
N VAL A 212 -7.57 2.23 18.75
CA VAL A 212 -7.40 1.86 17.34
C VAL A 212 -6.63 0.56 17.21
N GLY A 213 -6.91 -0.21 16.15
CA GLY A 213 -6.07 -1.35 15.75
C GLY A 213 -4.91 -0.93 14.84
N ASP A 214 -4.18 -1.92 14.32
CA ASP A 214 -2.95 -1.77 13.50
C ASP A 214 -3.07 -0.72 12.38
N GLU A 215 -4.24 -0.63 11.74
CA GLU A 215 -4.50 0.27 10.61
C GLU A 215 -5.22 1.58 10.97
N GLY A 216 -5.31 1.93 12.26
CA GLY A 216 -5.96 3.16 12.73
C GLY A 216 -7.49 3.11 12.80
N GLY A 217 -8.15 2.09 12.25
CA GLY A 217 -9.59 1.85 12.44
C GLY A 217 -9.98 1.56 13.91
N PHE A 218 -11.18 1.94 14.31
CA PHE A 218 -11.70 1.66 15.66
C PHE A 218 -12.16 0.21 15.81
N ALA A 219 -12.06 -0.36 17.01
CA ALA A 219 -12.55 -1.72 17.32
C ALA A 219 -13.69 -1.75 18.36
N PRO A 220 -14.82 -1.05 18.15
CA PRO A 220 -15.98 -1.16 19.04
C PRO A 220 -16.54 -2.59 19.07
N ASN A 221 -17.20 -2.95 20.17
CA ASN A 221 -17.79 -4.28 20.39
C ASN A 221 -19.12 -4.50 19.63
N ILE A 222 -19.09 -4.26 18.32
CA ILE A 222 -20.23 -4.45 17.40
C ILE A 222 -20.58 -5.94 17.31
N GLN A 223 -21.87 -6.27 17.28
CA GLN A 223 -22.35 -7.66 17.15
C GLN A 223 -22.95 -7.97 15.75
N ASP A 224 -23.34 -6.96 14.97
CA ASP A 224 -23.91 -7.09 13.62
C ASP A 224 -23.22 -6.12 12.64
N ASN A 225 -22.89 -6.58 11.43
CA ASN A 225 -22.36 -5.75 10.35
C ASN A 225 -23.24 -4.52 10.05
N LYS A 226 -24.57 -4.63 10.20
CA LYS A 226 -25.50 -3.50 10.02
C LYS A 226 -25.26 -2.37 11.02
N GLU A 227 -24.89 -2.71 12.25
CA GLU A 227 -24.60 -1.73 13.31
C GLU A 227 -23.32 -0.93 12.97
N GLY A 228 -22.31 -1.57 12.35
CA GLY A 228 -21.17 -0.87 11.76
C GLY A 228 -21.58 0.14 10.69
N LEU A 229 -22.44 -0.27 9.75
CA LEU A 229 -22.94 0.63 8.69
C LEU A 229 -23.75 1.82 9.23
N GLU A 230 -24.61 1.62 10.24
CA GLU A 230 -25.38 2.70 10.85
C GLU A 230 -24.50 3.68 11.67
N LEU A 231 -23.40 3.21 12.29
CA LEU A 231 -22.40 4.09 12.90
C LEU A 231 -21.74 5.00 11.85
N LEU A 232 -21.36 4.44 10.70
CA LEU A 232 -20.75 5.19 9.59
C LEU A 232 -21.75 6.19 9.00
N LYS A 233 -22.98 5.77 8.71
CA LYS A 233 -24.06 6.66 8.24
C LYS A 233 -24.33 7.81 9.21
N THR A 234 -24.32 7.54 10.51
CA THR A 234 -24.44 8.57 11.56
C THR A 234 -23.26 9.52 11.55
N ALA A 235 -22.03 9.02 11.41
CA ALA A 235 -20.82 9.85 11.36
C ALA A 235 -20.76 10.74 10.12
N ILE A 236 -21.11 10.19 8.95
CA ILE A 236 -21.22 10.91 7.67
C ILE A 236 -22.27 12.02 7.75
N ALA A 237 -23.44 11.73 8.32
CA ALA A 237 -24.50 12.72 8.50
C ALA A 237 -24.06 13.86 9.44
N LYS A 238 -23.40 13.54 10.56
CA LYS A 238 -22.85 14.55 11.49
C LYS A 238 -21.75 15.41 10.88
N ALA A 239 -20.94 14.83 9.99
CA ALA A 239 -19.91 15.57 9.25
C ALA A 239 -20.50 16.42 8.09
N GLY A 240 -21.82 16.38 7.85
CA GLY A 240 -22.49 17.18 6.82
C GLY A 240 -22.41 16.60 5.40
N TYR A 241 -21.94 15.37 5.24
CA TYR A 241 -21.70 14.76 3.92
C TYR A 241 -22.85 13.89 3.39
N THR A 242 -24.02 13.98 4.01
CA THR A 242 -25.22 13.16 3.75
C THR A 242 -25.70 13.14 2.29
N GLY A 243 -25.40 14.18 1.51
CA GLY A 243 -25.75 14.28 0.08
C GLY A 243 -24.59 14.09 -0.91
N LYS A 244 -23.34 13.89 -0.44
CA LYS A 244 -22.16 13.63 -1.30
C LYS A 244 -21.76 12.15 -1.33
N VAL A 245 -22.45 11.30 -0.57
CA VAL A 245 -22.28 9.85 -0.59
C VAL A 245 -23.31 9.25 -1.54
N ASN A 246 -22.89 9.00 -2.77
CA ASN A 246 -23.55 8.06 -3.67
C ASN A 246 -23.57 6.70 -2.95
N GLN A 247 -24.76 6.24 -2.55
CA GLN A 247 -24.97 4.99 -1.83
C GLN A 247 -25.15 3.84 -2.81
N ILE A 248 -24.38 2.77 -2.64
CA ILE A 248 -24.74 1.47 -3.22
C ILE A 248 -25.65 0.76 -2.21
N GLY A 249 -26.95 0.69 -2.53
CA GLY A 249 -28.03 0.67 -1.55
C GLY A 249 -28.52 -0.70 -1.09
N SER A 250 -27.98 -1.80 -1.62
CA SER A 250 -28.50 -3.15 -1.35
C SER A 250 -27.46 -4.27 -1.51
N VAL A 251 -27.80 -5.43 -0.94
CA VAL A 251 -27.05 -6.68 -1.15
C VAL A 251 -27.07 -7.08 -2.63
N THR A 252 -28.17 -6.81 -3.34
CA THR A 252 -28.27 -7.01 -4.79
C THR A 252 -27.25 -6.16 -5.55
N GLU A 253 -27.13 -4.88 -5.22
CA GLU A 253 -26.18 -3.97 -5.89
C GLU A 253 -24.72 -4.25 -5.47
N SER A 254 -24.48 -4.81 -4.28
CA SER A 254 -23.16 -5.32 -3.89
C SER A 254 -22.78 -6.56 -4.72
N ILE A 255 -23.72 -7.48 -4.93
CA ILE A 255 -23.56 -8.63 -5.84
C ILE A 255 -23.41 -8.14 -7.29
N GLU A 256 -24.10 -7.07 -7.68
CA GLU A 256 -24.04 -6.47 -9.01
C GLU A 256 -22.73 -5.71 -9.24
N ALA A 257 -22.16 -5.06 -8.21
CA ALA A 257 -20.82 -4.49 -8.24
C ALA A 257 -19.75 -5.58 -8.39
N VAL A 258 -19.86 -6.70 -7.67
CA VAL A 258 -18.97 -7.85 -7.82
C VAL A 258 -19.14 -8.51 -9.20
N ARG A 259 -20.38 -8.59 -9.72
CA ARG A 259 -20.68 -9.07 -11.08
C ARG A 259 -20.32 -8.06 -12.18
N MET A 260 -20.19 -6.76 -11.86
CA MET A 260 -19.66 -5.73 -12.77
C MET A 260 -18.16 -5.87 -12.87
N SER A 261 -17.43 -5.88 -11.75
CA SER A 261 -15.98 -6.16 -11.76
C SER A 261 -15.70 -7.44 -12.54
N LYS A 262 -16.37 -8.56 -12.19
CA LYS A 262 -16.25 -9.85 -12.90
C LYS A 262 -16.64 -9.84 -14.39
N ARG A 263 -17.25 -8.79 -14.94
CA ARG A 263 -17.67 -8.71 -16.35
C ARG A 263 -17.07 -7.54 -17.14
N ALA A 264 -16.38 -6.57 -16.52
CA ALA A 264 -16.09 -5.27 -17.15
C ALA A 264 -14.60 -4.88 -17.26
N GLY A 265 -13.66 -5.73 -16.82
CA GLY A 265 -12.26 -5.32 -16.62
C GLY A 265 -12.10 -4.61 -15.27
N TRP A 266 -11.27 -5.16 -14.39
CA TRP A 266 -11.30 -4.80 -12.97
C TRP A 266 -10.44 -3.55 -12.71
N GLY A 267 -10.99 -2.59 -11.96
CA GLY A 267 -10.19 -1.50 -11.40
C GLY A 267 -9.19 -2.00 -10.36
N VAL A 268 -8.03 -1.36 -10.29
CA VAL A 268 -6.92 -1.72 -9.39
C VAL A 268 -6.81 -0.69 -8.24
N MET A 269 -6.66 -1.20 -7.02
CA MET A 269 -6.43 -0.42 -5.81
C MET A 269 -5.07 -0.80 -5.24
N ALA A 270 -4.15 0.16 -5.10
CA ALA A 270 -2.97 -0.05 -4.27
C ALA A 270 -3.39 -0.07 -2.80
N SER A 271 -2.72 -0.89 -2.00
CA SER A 271 -3.08 -1.16 -0.60
C SER A 271 -1.82 -1.12 0.26
N HIS A 272 -1.97 -0.62 1.48
CA HIS A 272 -0.99 -0.81 2.55
C HIS A 272 -0.98 -2.27 3.04
N ARG A 273 -0.07 -2.61 3.95
CA ARG A 273 -0.18 -3.82 4.81
C ARG A 273 -0.39 -3.42 6.27
N SER A 274 -0.86 -4.34 7.10
CA SER A 274 -1.04 -4.14 8.55
C SER A 274 0.27 -3.76 9.28
N GLY A 275 1.44 -4.20 8.79
CA GLY A 275 2.75 -3.75 9.27
C GLY A 275 3.42 -2.80 8.28
N GLU A 276 2.99 -1.55 8.24
CA GLU A 276 3.60 -0.51 7.39
C GLU A 276 4.93 0.03 7.94
N THR A 277 5.63 0.80 7.11
CA THR A 277 6.82 1.58 7.48
C THR A 277 6.59 3.07 7.24
N GLU A 278 7.59 3.91 7.50
CA GLU A 278 7.56 5.32 7.09
C GLU A 278 7.73 5.53 5.57
N ASP A 279 7.96 4.46 4.80
CA ASP A 279 8.14 4.55 3.34
C ASP A 279 6.84 4.94 2.64
N THR A 280 6.88 6.03 1.87
CA THR A 280 5.74 6.54 1.12
C THR A 280 5.60 5.97 -0.28
N PHE A 281 6.41 4.99 -0.71
CA PHE A 281 6.45 4.49 -2.10
C PHE A 281 5.07 4.15 -2.69
N ILE A 282 4.15 3.58 -1.91
CA ILE A 282 2.81 3.24 -2.40
C ILE A 282 2.01 4.47 -2.88
N ALA A 283 2.33 5.67 -2.35
CA ALA A 283 1.74 6.95 -2.74
C ALA A 283 2.07 7.31 -4.20
N ASP A 284 3.37 7.24 -4.54
CA ASP A 284 3.88 7.45 -5.89
C ASP A 284 3.48 6.31 -6.83
N LEU A 285 3.50 5.07 -6.35
CA LEU A 285 3.10 3.89 -7.11
C LEU A 285 1.68 4.03 -7.63
N SER A 286 0.74 4.46 -6.79
CA SER A 286 -0.64 4.59 -7.22
C SER A 286 -0.80 5.68 -8.28
N VAL A 287 -0.22 6.86 -8.07
CA VAL A 287 -0.34 7.97 -9.03
C VAL A 287 0.34 7.62 -10.35
N GLY A 288 1.50 6.94 -10.30
CA GLY A 288 2.19 6.44 -11.48
C GLY A 288 1.41 5.36 -12.23
N LEU A 289 0.71 4.48 -11.53
CA LEU A 289 -0.14 3.44 -12.11
C LEU A 289 -1.60 3.89 -12.41
N SER A 290 -1.99 5.12 -12.06
CA SER A 290 -3.39 5.57 -12.03
C SER A 290 -4.33 4.66 -11.21
N THR A 291 -3.87 4.29 -10.00
CA THR A 291 -4.59 3.50 -8.97
C THR A 291 -4.61 4.26 -7.63
N LEU A 292 -4.99 3.66 -6.49
CA LEU A 292 -5.42 4.41 -5.27
C LEU A 292 -4.32 4.83 -4.21
N LEU A 293 -4.42 6.07 -3.68
CA LEU A 293 -3.48 6.88 -2.82
C LEU A 293 -2.04 7.15 -3.39
N ARG A 294 -1.46 8.35 -3.69
CA ARG A 294 -1.73 9.79 -3.29
C ARG A 294 -0.61 10.80 -3.77
N ILE A 295 -0.85 11.86 -4.58
CA ILE A 295 -0.03 13.12 -4.78
C ILE A 295 -0.87 14.22 -5.49
N GLU A 296 -1.10 15.40 -4.86
CA GLU A 296 -1.89 16.52 -5.48
C GLU A 296 -1.12 17.83 -5.67
N GLU A 297 -0.39 18.29 -4.64
CA GLU A 297 0.19 19.64 -4.60
C GLU A 297 1.28 19.87 -5.67
N GLU A 298 2.03 18.82 -6.03
CA GLU A 298 3.09 18.89 -7.05
C GLU A 298 2.55 18.85 -8.49
N LEU A 299 1.38 18.24 -8.71
CA LEU A 299 0.79 18.10 -10.05
C LEU A 299 -0.08 19.31 -10.44
N GLY A 300 -0.62 20.05 -9.48
CA GLY A 300 -1.45 21.22 -9.73
C GLY A 300 -2.61 20.92 -10.68
N SER A 301 -2.81 21.75 -11.71
CA SER A 301 -3.87 21.58 -12.71
C SER A 301 -3.68 20.41 -13.69
N ALA A 302 -2.54 19.70 -13.63
CA ALA A 302 -2.30 18.52 -14.48
C ALA A 302 -2.85 17.22 -13.89
N ALA A 303 -3.24 17.20 -12.61
CA ALA A 303 -3.92 16.06 -12.01
C ALA A 303 -5.45 16.13 -12.16
N VAL A 304 -6.07 14.98 -12.40
CA VAL A 304 -7.53 14.81 -12.35
C VAL A 304 -7.86 13.88 -11.20
N TYR A 305 -8.77 14.25 -10.30
CA TYR A 305 -9.27 13.35 -9.25
C TYR A 305 -10.26 12.33 -9.83
N ALA A 306 -10.07 11.04 -9.54
CA ALA A 306 -10.84 9.95 -10.11
C ALA A 306 -12.33 10.01 -9.73
N GLY A 307 -12.64 10.45 -8.51
CA GLY A 307 -14.02 10.60 -8.00
C GLY A 307 -14.90 9.39 -8.27
N ALA A 308 -16.08 9.62 -8.88
CA ALA A 308 -17.01 8.56 -9.27
C ALA A 308 -16.42 7.54 -10.28
N LYS A 309 -15.37 7.90 -11.03
CA LYS A 309 -14.69 7.03 -12.01
C LYS A 309 -13.57 6.17 -11.41
N PHE A 310 -13.42 6.07 -10.07
CA PHE A 310 -12.33 5.34 -9.41
C PHE A 310 -12.11 3.88 -9.84
N ARG A 311 -13.10 3.23 -10.47
CA ARG A 311 -12.97 1.87 -11.03
C ARG A 311 -12.36 1.82 -12.44
N ALA A 312 -12.44 2.91 -13.20
CA ALA A 312 -11.90 3.07 -14.54
C ALA A 312 -11.53 4.56 -14.79
N PRO A 313 -10.46 5.07 -14.14
CA PRO A 313 -10.08 6.48 -14.20
C PRO A 313 -9.56 6.99 -15.55
N VAL A 314 -9.12 6.11 -16.45
CA VAL A 314 -8.49 6.45 -17.75
C VAL A 314 -9.07 5.59 -18.87
N GLU A 315 -9.05 6.10 -20.11
CA GLU A 315 -9.44 5.37 -21.32
C GLU A 315 -8.38 5.42 -22.43
N PRO A 316 -8.20 4.34 -23.22
CA PRO A 316 -8.48 2.95 -22.87
C PRO A 316 -7.39 2.39 -21.94
N TYR A 317 -7.78 1.50 -21.03
CA TYR A 317 -6.86 0.75 -20.16
C TYR A 317 -6.03 -0.29 -20.94
#